data_AF-A0A845KP63-F1
#
_entry.id   AF-A0A845KP63-F1
#
_cell.length_a   1.000
_cell.length_b   1.000
_cell.length_c   1.000
_cell.angle_alpha   90.00
_cell.angle_beta   90.00
_cell.angle_gamma   90.00
#
_symmetry.space_group_name_H-M   'P 1'
#
loop_
_entity.id
_entity.type
_entity.pdbx_description
1 polymer ?
#
loop_
_entity_poly.entity_id
_entity_poly.type
_entity_poly.pdbx_seq_one_letter_code
_entity_poly.pdbx_strand_id
1 'polypeptide(L)'
;MLMYRYIGNKAKLTPYILDKVQQMIGDTGTVADIMAGTGTVSLELRKKGYKVVASDVMTYSYHHLNVNLCMKKPPEFLGLKDIITDDSQCMYESVLKYLNCIEPKKSFFYREFSPEGTPRNGTPSRKYFTSENAMRIDAIREKINEWIDDKLINKSEESLLKHTLIMAVNEVANISGTYGYFLSSFKKNSLERLELKPVDFYDDNNEGHVIKLGFAENLAATIKADLCYIDPPYMKRQYAANYHILETIARGDFPDAVGKSGLRDWWDQHSKLCTKTKGLQSFEKIISDMQCSKFLISYSEDGLFTLEQLQECFSKFGNVLVQEIDYNRFRSNDSKLPQKLKEYLISVER
;
A
#
# COMPACT_ATOMS: atom_id res chain seq x y z
N MET A 1 -11.15 -12.15 3.24
CA MET A 1 -10.52 -10.81 3.19
C MET A 1 -9.04 -10.99 3.52
N LEU A 2 -8.17 -10.94 2.51
CA LEU A 2 -6.72 -10.99 2.67
C LEU A 2 -6.28 -9.88 3.65
N MET A 3 -5.74 -10.27 4.80
CA MET A 3 -5.38 -9.33 5.86
C MET A 3 -3.99 -8.76 5.59
N TYR A 4 -3.93 -7.60 4.95
CA TYR A 4 -2.69 -6.82 4.82
C TYR A 4 -2.09 -6.53 6.20
N ARG A 5 -0.87 -6.99 6.47
CA ARG A 5 -0.03 -6.44 7.55
C ARG A 5 0.50 -5.08 7.11
N TYR A 6 -0.36 -4.08 7.17
CA TYR A 6 -0.07 -2.70 6.82
C TYR A 6 -0.43 -1.79 7.99
N ILE A 7 0.48 -0.90 8.39
CA ILE A 7 0.25 0.10 9.43
C ILE A 7 -0.84 1.02 8.91
N GLY A 8 -1.87 1.19 9.71
CA GLY A 8 -3.03 1.99 9.35
C GLY A 8 -4.07 1.23 8.53
N ASN A 9 -4.07 -0.11 8.51
CA ASN A 9 -5.17 -0.88 7.93
C ASN A 9 -6.52 -0.41 8.53
N LYS A 10 -7.31 0.28 7.70
CA LYS A 10 -8.56 0.94 8.09
C LYS A 10 -9.77 0.02 8.10
N ALA A 11 -9.63 -1.30 7.98
CA ALA A 11 -10.77 -2.22 7.87
C ALA A 11 -11.88 -2.01 8.93
N LYS A 12 -11.53 -1.60 10.15
CA LYS A 12 -12.49 -1.28 11.21
C LYS A 12 -13.07 0.14 11.14
N LEU A 13 -12.33 1.09 10.57
CA LEU A 13 -12.78 2.46 10.33
C LEU A 13 -13.58 2.60 9.03
N THR A 14 -13.41 1.68 8.08
CA THR A 14 -14.06 1.71 6.77
C THR A 14 -15.58 1.88 6.85
N PRO A 15 -16.34 1.19 7.72
CA PRO A 15 -17.78 1.41 7.83
C PRO A 15 -18.14 2.86 8.17
N TYR A 16 -17.42 3.50 9.10
CA TYR A 16 -17.64 4.89 9.49
C TYR A 16 -17.27 5.86 8.36
N ILE A 17 -16.19 5.57 7.62
CA ILE A 17 -15.78 6.37 6.47
C ILE A 17 -16.86 6.32 5.38
N LEU A 18 -17.34 5.12 5.03
CA LEU A 18 -18.36 4.95 3.99
C LEU A 18 -19.69 5.61 4.37
N ASP A 19 -20.14 5.45 5.61
CA ASP A 19 -21.32 6.12 6.14
C ASP A 19 -21.18 7.65 6.03
N LYS A 20 -20.02 8.19 6.42
CA LYS A 20 -19.79 9.64 6.33
C LYS A 20 -19.73 10.13 4.88
N VAL A 21 -19.11 9.37 3.97
CA VAL A 21 -19.10 9.69 2.53
C VAL A 21 -20.53 9.71 2.00
N GLN A 22 -21.35 8.69 2.31
CA GLN A 22 -22.75 8.62 1.89
C GLN A 22 -23.57 9.80 2.43
N GLN A 23 -23.37 10.19 3.69
CA GLN A 23 -24.04 11.37 4.26
C GLN A 23 -23.64 12.67 3.56
N MET A 24 -22.38 12.79 3.14
CA MET A 24 -21.86 14.01 2.55
C MET A 24 -22.21 14.15 1.07
N ILE A 25 -22.22 13.08 0.27
CA ILE A 25 -22.42 13.16 -1.19
C ILE A 25 -23.55 12.27 -1.75
N GLY A 26 -24.28 11.55 -0.90
CA GLY A 26 -25.32 10.60 -1.33
C GLY A 26 -24.73 9.27 -1.83
N ASP A 27 -25.54 8.46 -2.51
CA ASP A 27 -25.17 7.09 -2.90
C ASP A 27 -24.28 6.97 -4.15
N THR A 28 -24.03 8.09 -4.84
CA THR A 28 -23.26 8.10 -6.09
C THR A 28 -22.37 9.34 -6.14
N GLY A 29 -21.31 9.29 -6.95
CA GLY A 29 -20.39 10.40 -7.12
C GLY A 29 -18.96 9.92 -7.34
N THR A 30 -18.04 10.89 -7.37
CA THR A 30 -16.61 10.67 -7.49
C THR A 30 -15.93 10.99 -6.16
N VAL A 31 -15.23 10.01 -5.60
CA VAL A 31 -14.42 10.18 -4.39
C VAL A 31 -12.95 10.14 -4.75
N ALA A 32 -12.19 11.15 -4.34
CA ALA A 32 -10.74 11.16 -4.46
C ALA A 32 -10.12 10.57 -3.19
N ASP A 33 -9.49 9.41 -3.28
CA ASP A 33 -8.72 8.79 -2.19
C ASP A 33 -7.23 9.04 -2.43
N ILE A 34 -6.73 10.20 -1.97
CA ILE A 34 -5.45 10.75 -2.44
C ILE A 34 -4.21 10.21 -1.69
N MET A 35 -4.42 9.32 -0.72
CA MET A 35 -3.37 8.66 0.07
C MET A 35 -3.79 7.21 0.34
N ALA A 36 -4.13 6.49 -0.72
CA ALA A 36 -4.97 5.30 -0.64
C ALA A 36 -4.27 4.07 -0.04
N GLY A 37 -2.95 4.06 0.11
CA GLY A 37 -2.19 2.96 0.73
C GLY A 37 -2.45 1.62 0.04
N THR A 38 -3.01 0.65 0.76
CA THR A 38 -3.35 -0.68 0.20
C THR A 38 -4.59 -0.68 -0.68
N GLY A 39 -5.29 0.46 -0.78
CA GLY A 39 -6.51 0.60 -1.57
C GLY A 39 -7.74 -0.05 -0.94
N THR A 40 -7.73 -0.36 0.36
CA THR A 40 -8.88 -0.99 1.04
C THR A 40 -10.10 -0.06 1.05
N VAL A 41 -9.93 1.22 1.42
CA VAL A 41 -11.03 2.19 1.43
C VAL A 41 -11.51 2.46 0.00
N SER A 42 -10.58 2.70 -0.92
CA SER A 42 -10.84 2.77 -2.37
C SER A 42 -11.69 1.60 -2.90
N LEU A 43 -11.35 0.35 -2.58
CA LEU A 43 -12.11 -0.83 -3.01
C LEU A 43 -13.53 -0.83 -2.44
N GLU A 44 -13.70 -0.48 -1.16
CA GLU A 44 -15.03 -0.44 -0.55
C GLU A 44 -15.88 0.72 -1.08
N LEU A 45 -15.27 1.86 -1.42
CA LEU A 45 -15.94 2.94 -2.16
C LEU A 45 -16.43 2.46 -3.53
N ARG A 46 -15.58 1.73 -4.27
CA ARG A 46 -15.97 1.09 -5.53
C ARG A 46 -17.15 0.15 -5.35
N LYS A 47 -17.12 -0.73 -4.33
CA LYS A 47 -18.24 -1.65 -4.01
C LYS A 47 -19.54 -0.94 -3.65
N LYS A 48 -19.46 0.31 -3.16
CA LYS A 48 -20.62 1.16 -2.88
C LYS A 48 -21.14 1.95 -4.07
N GLY A 49 -20.55 1.78 -5.26
CA GLY A 49 -21.03 2.43 -6.49
C GLY A 49 -20.36 3.77 -6.80
N TYR A 50 -19.37 4.21 -6.01
CA TYR A 50 -18.64 5.44 -6.30
C TYR A 50 -17.60 5.23 -7.39
N LYS A 51 -17.36 6.27 -8.20
CA LYS A 51 -16.13 6.38 -8.99
C LYS A 51 -15.01 6.81 -8.06
N VAL A 52 -13.82 6.27 -8.27
CA VAL A 52 -12.69 6.51 -7.37
C VAL A 52 -11.51 7.05 -8.16
N VAL A 53 -11.02 8.23 -7.76
CA VAL A 53 -9.73 8.75 -8.19
C VAL A 53 -8.74 8.49 -7.05
N ALA A 54 -7.96 7.42 -7.16
CA ALA A 54 -7.04 7.02 -6.11
C ALA A 54 -5.60 7.44 -6.44
N SER A 55 -4.85 7.87 -5.43
CA SER A 55 -3.42 8.11 -5.56
C SER A 55 -2.63 7.69 -4.33
N ASP A 56 -1.36 7.40 -4.56
CA ASP A 56 -0.36 7.23 -3.51
C ASP A 56 1.02 7.61 -4.06
N VAL A 57 1.97 7.88 -3.18
CA VAL A 57 3.37 8.11 -3.54
C VAL A 57 4.14 6.80 -3.70
N MET A 58 3.68 5.72 -3.06
CA MET A 58 4.32 4.41 -3.06
C MET A 58 3.97 3.60 -4.32
N THR A 59 4.97 2.95 -4.91
CA THR A 59 4.79 2.17 -6.15
C THR A 59 4.00 0.89 -5.88
N TYR A 60 4.19 0.24 -4.72
CA TYR A 60 3.38 -0.93 -4.39
C TYR A 60 1.90 -0.60 -4.26
N SER A 61 1.57 0.57 -3.71
CA SER A 61 0.19 1.06 -3.62
C SER A 61 -0.43 1.24 -5.00
N TYR A 62 0.32 1.78 -5.97
CA TYR A 62 -0.14 1.87 -7.36
C TYR A 62 -0.56 0.50 -7.93
N HIS A 63 0.21 -0.55 -7.71
CA HIS A 63 -0.16 -1.89 -8.18
C HIS A 63 -1.39 -2.45 -7.45
N HIS A 64 -1.49 -2.26 -6.12
CA HIS A 64 -2.69 -2.65 -5.37
C HIS A 64 -3.95 -1.94 -5.86
N LEU A 65 -3.86 -0.64 -6.13
CA LEU A 65 -4.97 0.15 -6.64
C LEU A 65 -5.41 -0.28 -8.04
N ASN A 66 -4.46 -0.57 -8.94
CA ASN A 66 -4.80 -1.09 -10.28
C ASN A 66 -5.57 -2.41 -10.19
N VAL A 67 -5.12 -3.34 -9.34
CA VAL A 67 -5.83 -4.61 -9.15
C VAL A 67 -7.22 -4.38 -8.54
N ASN A 68 -7.29 -3.62 -7.45
CA ASN A 68 -8.54 -3.44 -6.69
C ASN A 68 -9.59 -2.59 -7.44
N LEU A 69 -9.19 -1.62 -8.25
CA LEU A 69 -10.12 -0.67 -8.88
C LEU A 69 -10.32 -0.91 -10.37
N CYS A 70 -9.32 -1.41 -11.09
CA CYS A 70 -9.35 -1.47 -12.55
C CYS A 70 -9.51 -2.89 -13.10
N MET A 71 -9.48 -3.92 -12.26
CA MET A 71 -9.66 -5.31 -12.69
C MET A 71 -10.96 -5.89 -12.14
N LYS A 72 -11.71 -6.56 -13.04
CA LYS A 72 -12.93 -7.32 -12.72
C LYS A 72 -12.77 -8.83 -12.92
N LYS A 73 -11.69 -9.26 -13.56
CA LYS A 73 -11.38 -10.68 -13.80
C LYS A 73 -9.88 -10.81 -14.07
N PRO A 74 -9.31 -12.02 -13.95
CA PRO A 74 -7.93 -12.25 -14.33
C PRO A 74 -7.69 -11.89 -15.82
N PRO A 75 -6.55 -11.26 -16.16
CA PRO A 75 -6.15 -11.03 -17.54
C PRO A 75 -5.74 -12.34 -18.22
N GLU A 76 -5.71 -12.33 -19.55
CA GLU A 76 -5.47 -13.53 -20.36
C GLU A 76 -4.00 -13.86 -20.58
N PHE A 77 -3.06 -12.98 -20.19
CA PHE A 77 -1.60 -13.19 -20.34
C PHE A 77 -1.22 -13.66 -21.75
N LEU A 78 -1.72 -12.98 -22.78
CA LEU A 78 -1.61 -13.42 -24.18
C LEU A 78 -0.16 -13.66 -24.61
N GLY A 79 0.77 -12.80 -24.19
CA GLY A 79 2.19 -12.94 -24.53
C GLY A 79 2.90 -14.10 -23.84
N LEU A 80 2.26 -14.79 -22.89
CA LEU A 80 2.82 -15.96 -22.20
C LEU A 80 2.26 -17.29 -22.70
N LYS A 81 1.30 -17.29 -23.65
CA LYS A 81 0.62 -18.52 -24.12
C LYS A 81 1.56 -19.54 -24.74
N ASP A 82 2.61 -19.08 -25.44
CA ASP A 82 3.59 -19.98 -26.07
C ASP A 82 4.69 -20.45 -25.11
N ILE A 83 4.78 -19.83 -23.92
CA ILE A 83 5.79 -20.13 -22.90
C ILE A 83 5.22 -21.06 -21.83
N ILE A 84 3.97 -20.86 -21.45
CA ILE A 84 3.30 -21.56 -20.36
C ILE A 84 2.23 -22.46 -20.93
N THR A 85 2.60 -23.72 -21.14
CA THR A 85 1.68 -24.78 -21.55
C THR A 85 1.20 -25.52 -20.29
N ASP A 86 -0.01 -25.24 -19.84
CA ASP A 86 -0.60 -25.88 -18.67
C ASP A 86 -2.11 -26.05 -18.88
N ASP A 87 -2.66 -27.15 -18.35
CA ASP A 87 -4.06 -27.54 -18.55
C ASP A 87 -5.03 -26.85 -17.55
N SER A 88 -4.59 -25.80 -16.85
CA SER A 88 -5.48 -25.09 -15.92
C SER A 88 -6.60 -24.38 -16.69
N GLN A 89 -7.77 -24.29 -16.07
CA GLN A 89 -8.93 -23.64 -16.67
C GLN A 89 -8.72 -22.13 -16.88
N CYS A 90 -7.75 -21.54 -16.17
CA CYS A 90 -7.46 -20.12 -16.17
C CYS A 90 -5.97 -19.86 -16.39
N MET A 91 -5.63 -19.07 -17.42
CA MET A 91 -4.23 -18.73 -17.74
C MET A 91 -3.51 -18.03 -16.57
N TYR A 92 -4.22 -17.23 -15.78
CA TYR A 92 -3.62 -16.62 -14.60
C TYR A 92 -3.14 -17.65 -13.58
N GLU A 93 -3.91 -18.71 -13.35
CA GLU A 93 -3.50 -19.80 -12.45
C GLU A 93 -2.29 -20.56 -13.01
N SER A 94 -2.26 -20.81 -14.32
CA SER A 94 -1.08 -21.36 -14.99
C SER A 94 0.17 -20.50 -14.81
N VAL A 95 0.03 -19.17 -14.92
CA VAL A 95 1.13 -18.23 -14.67
C VAL A 95 1.62 -18.31 -13.23
N LEU A 96 0.71 -18.35 -12.25
CA LEU A 96 1.09 -18.48 -10.84
C LEU A 96 1.76 -19.83 -10.56
N LYS A 97 1.24 -20.92 -11.13
CA LYS A 97 1.84 -22.26 -11.02
C LYS A 97 3.25 -22.29 -11.61
N TYR A 98 3.44 -21.73 -12.80
CA TYR A 98 4.74 -21.58 -13.41
C TYR A 98 5.70 -20.83 -12.48
N LEU A 99 5.32 -19.65 -11.99
CA LEU A 99 6.13 -18.83 -11.09
C LEU A 99 6.42 -19.53 -9.75
N ASN A 100 5.50 -20.34 -9.23
CA ASN A 100 5.71 -21.13 -8.02
C ASN A 100 6.69 -22.31 -8.23
N CYS A 101 6.90 -22.74 -9.47
CA CYS A 101 7.74 -23.88 -9.85
C CYS A 101 9.11 -23.49 -10.41
N ILE A 102 9.37 -22.21 -10.68
CA ILE A 102 10.68 -21.79 -11.18
C ILE A 102 11.79 -22.13 -10.18
N GLU A 103 12.96 -22.45 -10.73
CA GLU A 103 14.14 -22.76 -9.94
C GLU A 103 14.56 -21.54 -9.10
N PRO A 104 14.67 -21.67 -7.76
CA PRO A 104 15.04 -20.55 -6.90
C PRO A 104 16.46 -20.07 -7.20
N LYS A 105 16.65 -18.74 -7.20
CA LYS A 105 17.87 -18.08 -7.65
C LYS A 105 18.52 -17.28 -6.52
N LYS A 106 19.83 -17.42 -6.32
CA LYS A 106 20.58 -16.54 -5.41
C LYS A 106 20.85 -15.20 -6.09
N SER A 107 20.16 -14.14 -5.69
CA SER A 107 20.38 -12.79 -6.20
C SER A 107 20.30 -11.75 -5.07
N PHE A 108 19.56 -10.66 -5.28
CA PHE A 108 19.51 -9.49 -4.42
C PHE A 108 18.87 -9.78 -3.06
N PHE A 109 17.69 -10.39 -3.02
CA PHE A 109 17.01 -10.74 -1.77
C PHE A 109 17.77 -11.79 -0.99
N TYR A 110 18.32 -12.82 -1.65
CA TYR A 110 19.17 -13.80 -0.98
C TYR A 110 20.36 -13.10 -0.32
N ARG A 111 21.07 -12.25 -1.06
CA ARG A 111 22.26 -11.56 -0.55
C ARG A 111 21.95 -10.58 0.57
N GLU A 112 20.93 -9.75 0.41
CA GLU A 112 20.68 -8.62 1.31
C GLU A 112 19.70 -8.95 2.45
N PHE A 113 18.78 -9.89 2.27
CA PHE A 113 17.61 -10.07 3.15
C PHE A 113 17.42 -11.50 3.66
N SER A 114 18.46 -12.33 3.62
CA SER A 114 18.46 -13.69 4.16
C SER A 114 19.62 -14.00 5.13
N PRO A 115 19.51 -15.04 5.98
CA PRO A 115 20.54 -15.44 6.95
C PRO A 115 21.87 -15.89 6.34
N GLU A 116 21.83 -16.56 5.18
CA GLU A 116 23.03 -17.03 4.46
C GLU A 116 23.56 -15.99 3.46
N GLY A 117 22.80 -14.92 3.24
CA GLY A 117 23.25 -13.79 2.45
C GLY A 117 24.44 -13.08 3.09
N THR A 118 25.30 -12.52 2.25
CA THR A 118 26.38 -11.60 2.67
C THR A 118 26.06 -10.20 2.16
N PRO A 119 25.48 -9.31 2.99
CA PRO A 119 25.15 -7.95 2.59
C PRO A 119 26.36 -7.18 2.05
N ARG A 120 26.19 -6.46 0.93
CA ARG A 120 27.30 -5.71 0.31
C ARG A 120 27.90 -4.64 1.21
N ASN A 121 27.09 -4.08 2.10
CA ASN A 121 27.52 -3.04 3.03
C ASN A 121 28.26 -3.58 4.27
N GLY A 122 28.57 -4.88 4.31
CA GLY A 122 29.35 -5.52 5.38
C GLY A 122 28.61 -5.70 6.70
N THR A 123 27.31 -5.40 6.78
CA THR A 123 26.53 -5.66 7.99
C THR A 123 26.24 -7.15 8.15
N PRO A 124 25.93 -7.63 9.37
CA PRO A 124 25.44 -8.99 9.58
C PRO A 124 24.21 -9.32 8.71
N SER A 125 24.00 -10.61 8.48
CA SER A 125 22.88 -11.10 7.67
C SER A 125 21.53 -10.70 8.26
N ARG A 126 20.57 -10.42 7.36
CA ARG A 126 19.25 -9.89 7.72
C ARG A 126 18.23 -11.01 7.65
N LYS A 127 17.47 -11.23 8.72
CA LYS A 127 16.50 -12.33 8.79
C LYS A 127 15.09 -11.88 8.41
N TYR A 128 14.92 -11.12 7.33
CA TYR A 128 13.57 -10.78 6.84
C TYR A 128 12.87 -12.01 6.26
N PHE A 129 13.63 -12.88 5.59
CA PHE A 129 13.14 -14.11 4.97
C PHE A 129 14.09 -15.25 5.25
N THR A 130 13.62 -16.49 5.14
CA THR A 130 14.54 -17.64 5.05
C THR A 130 15.38 -17.54 3.77
N SER A 131 16.55 -18.19 3.75
CA SER A 131 17.41 -18.27 2.57
C SER A 131 16.63 -18.75 1.34
N GLU A 132 15.80 -19.77 1.52
CA GLU A 132 14.99 -20.34 0.44
C GLU A 132 13.89 -19.39 -0.04
N ASN A 133 13.15 -18.75 0.87
CA ASN A 133 12.14 -17.78 0.47
C ASN A 133 12.78 -16.57 -0.23
N ALA A 134 13.94 -16.11 0.22
CA ALA A 134 14.67 -15.04 -0.44
C ALA A 134 15.08 -15.40 -1.88
N MET A 135 15.53 -16.64 -2.11
CA MET A 135 15.85 -17.13 -3.47
C MET A 135 14.60 -17.25 -4.37
N ARG A 136 13.45 -17.58 -3.79
CA ARG A 136 12.17 -17.61 -4.52
C ARG A 136 11.71 -16.21 -4.90
N ILE A 137 11.81 -15.25 -3.99
CA ILE A 137 11.52 -13.84 -4.30
C ILE A 137 12.40 -13.35 -5.45
N ASP A 138 13.71 -13.65 -5.39
CA ASP A 138 14.65 -13.30 -6.45
C ASP A 138 14.24 -13.89 -7.81
N ALA A 139 13.98 -15.19 -7.86
CA ALA A 139 13.59 -15.86 -9.10
C ALA A 139 12.29 -15.29 -9.69
N ILE A 140 11.25 -15.10 -8.86
CA ILE A 140 9.94 -14.63 -9.33
C ILE A 140 10.04 -13.18 -9.78
N ARG A 141 10.65 -12.30 -8.99
CA ARG A 141 10.78 -10.88 -9.31
C ARG A 141 11.57 -10.68 -10.60
N GLU A 142 12.67 -11.41 -10.77
CA GLU A 142 13.49 -11.30 -11.98
C GLU A 142 12.78 -11.88 -13.21
N LYS A 143 11.99 -12.95 -13.05
CA LYS A 143 11.17 -13.47 -14.15
C LYS A 143 10.07 -12.49 -14.57
N ILE A 144 9.43 -11.82 -13.62
CA ILE A 144 8.47 -10.74 -13.92
C ILE A 144 9.16 -9.60 -14.68
N ASN A 145 10.36 -9.18 -14.24
CA ASN A 145 11.12 -8.15 -14.95
C ASN A 145 11.47 -8.56 -16.38
N GLU A 146 11.94 -9.79 -16.59
CA GLU A 146 12.20 -10.35 -17.92
C GLU A 146 10.96 -10.27 -18.82
N TRP A 147 9.79 -10.68 -18.33
CA TRP A 147 8.54 -10.58 -19.08
C TRP A 147 8.13 -9.14 -19.42
N ILE A 148 8.46 -8.17 -18.56
CA ILE A 148 8.22 -6.75 -18.83
C ILE A 148 9.18 -6.26 -19.93
N ASP A 149 10.46 -6.55 -19.80
CA ASP A 149 11.52 -6.11 -20.72
C ASP A 149 11.29 -6.69 -22.13
N ASP A 150 10.89 -7.97 -22.21
CA ASP A 150 10.54 -8.67 -23.44
C ASP A 150 9.14 -8.32 -23.98
N LYS A 151 8.39 -7.45 -23.27
CA LYS A 151 7.02 -7.01 -23.62
C LYS A 151 6.02 -8.16 -23.74
N LEU A 152 6.23 -9.23 -22.97
CA LEU A 152 5.35 -10.40 -22.92
C LEU A 152 4.13 -10.17 -22.03
N ILE A 153 4.22 -9.20 -21.10
CA ILE A 153 3.09 -8.77 -20.27
C ILE A 153 2.85 -7.26 -20.40
N ASN A 154 1.59 -6.86 -20.30
CA ASN A 154 1.19 -5.46 -20.27
C ASN A 154 1.19 -4.88 -18.84
N LYS A 155 0.92 -3.58 -18.69
CA LYS A 155 0.93 -2.88 -17.38
C LYS A 155 -0.07 -3.42 -16.36
N SER A 156 -1.23 -3.92 -16.82
CA SER A 156 -2.25 -4.50 -15.95
C SER A 156 -1.78 -5.87 -15.45
N GLU A 157 -1.24 -6.71 -16.33
CA GLU A 157 -0.65 -7.99 -16.00
C GLU A 157 0.55 -7.84 -15.06
N GLU A 158 1.45 -6.89 -15.32
CA GLU A 158 2.54 -6.50 -14.41
C GLU A 158 2.00 -6.14 -13.02
N SER A 159 0.99 -5.27 -12.96
CA SER A 159 0.43 -4.83 -11.68
C SER A 159 -0.19 -5.97 -10.89
N LEU A 160 -0.85 -6.91 -11.58
CA LEU A 160 -1.39 -8.12 -10.96
C LEU A 160 -0.27 -9.00 -10.39
N LEU A 161 0.78 -9.29 -11.17
CA LEU A 161 1.87 -10.15 -10.72
C LEU A 161 2.68 -9.51 -9.57
N LYS A 162 2.97 -8.21 -9.63
CA LYS A 162 3.64 -7.49 -8.54
C LYS A 162 2.77 -7.42 -7.28
N HIS A 163 1.47 -7.16 -7.42
CA HIS A 163 0.51 -7.25 -6.32
C HIS A 163 0.58 -8.64 -5.66
N THR A 164 0.43 -9.70 -6.45
CA THR A 164 0.37 -11.08 -5.93
C THR A 164 1.68 -11.50 -5.25
N LEU A 165 2.84 -11.13 -5.82
CA LEU A 165 4.13 -11.36 -5.18
C LEU A 165 4.25 -10.61 -3.85
N ILE A 166 3.84 -9.34 -3.79
CA ILE A 166 3.87 -8.54 -2.57
C ILE A 166 2.98 -9.16 -1.48
N MET A 167 1.81 -9.70 -1.85
CA MET A 167 0.95 -10.42 -0.91
C MET A 167 1.63 -11.66 -0.34
N ALA A 168 2.21 -12.50 -1.20
CA ALA A 168 2.92 -13.70 -0.77
C ALA A 168 4.15 -13.36 0.11
N VAL A 169 4.91 -12.33 -0.25
CA VAL A 169 6.06 -11.85 0.54
C VAL A 169 5.64 -11.39 1.94
N ASN A 170 4.48 -10.74 2.06
CA ASN A 170 3.97 -10.29 3.34
C ASN A 170 3.56 -11.46 4.27
N GLU A 171 3.07 -12.57 3.70
CA GLU A 171 2.72 -13.77 4.47
C GLU A 171 3.94 -14.42 5.13
N VAL A 172 5.08 -14.45 4.44
CA VAL A 172 6.31 -15.12 4.90
C VAL A 172 7.35 -14.18 5.52
N ALA A 173 7.05 -12.88 5.66
CA ALA A 173 7.98 -11.91 6.24
C ALA A 173 8.16 -12.10 7.76
N ASN A 174 9.42 -12.09 8.20
CA ASN A 174 9.81 -12.20 9.60
C ASN A 174 9.92 -10.83 10.29
N ILE A 175 8.76 -10.18 10.47
CA ILE A 175 8.65 -8.80 10.98
C ILE A 175 7.61 -8.68 12.11
N SER A 176 7.65 -7.57 12.85
CA SER A 176 6.67 -7.23 13.90
C SER A 176 5.49 -6.38 13.41
N GLY A 177 5.43 -6.05 12.12
CA GLY A 177 4.31 -5.33 11.49
C GLY A 177 4.73 -4.42 10.34
N THR A 178 5.99 -3.98 10.32
CA THR A 178 6.61 -3.23 9.21
C THR A 178 7.94 -3.85 8.83
N TYR A 179 8.43 -3.48 7.65
CA TYR A 179 9.77 -3.81 7.16
C TYR A 179 10.84 -2.83 7.68
N GLY A 180 10.54 -1.97 8.66
CA GLY A 180 11.57 -1.09 9.24
C GLY A 180 12.69 -1.85 9.94
N TYR A 181 12.41 -3.06 10.45
CA TYR A 181 13.40 -3.98 11.01
C TYR A 181 12.88 -5.43 11.00
N PHE A 182 13.79 -6.40 10.97
CA PHE A 182 13.50 -7.84 11.04
C PHE A 182 13.59 -8.39 12.47
N LEU A 183 12.93 -9.51 12.73
CA LEU A 183 13.02 -10.20 14.03
C LEU A 183 14.28 -11.07 14.13
N SER A 184 14.83 -11.20 15.34
CA SER A 184 16.03 -12.03 15.59
C SER A 184 15.80 -13.53 15.38
N SER A 185 14.56 -13.98 15.60
CA SER A 185 14.11 -15.36 15.40
C SER A 185 12.94 -15.39 14.42
N PHE A 186 12.89 -16.44 13.60
CA PHE A 186 11.78 -16.65 12.67
C PHE A 186 10.47 -16.93 13.42
N LYS A 187 9.39 -16.31 12.95
CA LYS A 187 8.03 -16.68 13.34
C LYS A 187 7.57 -17.90 12.55
N LYS A 188 6.56 -18.61 13.06
CA LYS A 188 5.96 -19.78 12.40
C LYS A 188 5.64 -19.51 10.92
N ASN A 189 4.89 -18.45 10.63
CA ASN A 189 4.50 -18.09 9.26
C ASN A 189 5.70 -17.78 8.35
N SER A 190 6.82 -17.26 8.89
CA SER A 190 8.00 -16.97 8.07
C SER A 190 8.82 -18.19 7.68
N LEU A 191 8.54 -19.35 8.28
CA LEU A 191 9.14 -20.63 7.92
C LEU A 191 8.35 -21.35 6.82
N GLU A 192 7.12 -20.92 6.54
CA GLU A 192 6.32 -21.46 5.45
C GLU A 192 6.96 -21.10 4.11
N ARG A 193 6.75 -21.97 3.11
CA ARG A 193 7.22 -21.74 1.74
C ARG A 193 6.46 -20.56 1.13
N LEU A 194 7.18 -19.64 0.49
CA LEU A 194 6.57 -18.59 -0.33
C LEU A 194 5.79 -19.22 -1.48
N GLU A 195 4.53 -18.84 -1.60
CA GLU A 195 3.61 -19.34 -2.62
C GLU A 195 2.72 -18.20 -3.10
N LEU A 196 2.71 -17.98 -4.42
CA LEU A 196 1.77 -17.09 -5.08
C LEU A 196 0.40 -17.76 -5.15
N LYS A 197 -0.64 -17.04 -4.73
CA LYS A 197 -2.03 -17.52 -4.73
C LYS A 197 -2.89 -16.60 -5.61
N PRO A 198 -3.92 -17.13 -6.29
CA PRO A 198 -4.90 -16.30 -6.98
C PRO A 198 -5.50 -15.25 -6.03
N VAL A 199 -5.78 -14.07 -6.57
CA VAL A 199 -6.44 -12.99 -5.83
C VAL A 199 -7.90 -12.95 -6.20
N ASP A 200 -8.73 -12.50 -5.26
CA ASP A 200 -10.16 -12.28 -5.51
C ASP A 200 -10.34 -11.00 -6.32
N PHE A 201 -11.14 -11.07 -7.39
CA PHE A 201 -11.57 -9.90 -8.15
C PHE A 201 -12.96 -9.47 -7.70
N TYR A 202 -13.22 -8.17 -7.80
CA TYR A 202 -14.57 -7.63 -7.64
C TYR A 202 -15.11 -7.26 -9.02
N ASP A 203 -16.25 -7.83 -9.38
CA ASP A 203 -16.71 -7.82 -10.77
C ASP A 203 -17.47 -6.53 -11.12
N ASP A 204 -18.19 -5.97 -10.14
CA ASP A 204 -19.07 -4.82 -10.35
C ASP A 204 -18.35 -3.47 -10.31
N ASN A 205 -19.01 -2.44 -10.86
CA ASN A 205 -18.57 -1.05 -10.89
C ASN A 205 -17.07 -0.93 -11.24
N ASN A 206 -16.64 -1.44 -12.40
CA ASN A 206 -15.23 -1.54 -12.76
C ASN A 206 -14.77 -0.40 -13.71
N GLU A 207 -15.57 0.65 -13.86
CA GLU A 207 -15.39 1.69 -14.87
C GLU A 207 -15.26 3.07 -14.24
N GLY A 208 -14.53 3.98 -14.91
CA GLY A 208 -14.40 5.37 -14.47
C GLY A 208 -13.49 5.59 -13.26
N HIS A 209 -12.75 4.57 -12.81
CA HIS A 209 -11.69 4.72 -11.81
C HIS A 209 -10.40 5.25 -12.44
N VAL A 210 -9.67 6.08 -11.70
CA VAL A 210 -8.40 6.66 -12.14
C VAL A 210 -7.34 6.44 -11.07
N ILE A 211 -6.19 5.90 -11.45
CA ILE A 211 -5.05 5.70 -10.55
C ILE A 211 -3.95 6.70 -10.91
N LYS A 212 -3.42 7.41 -9.92
CA LYS A 212 -2.28 8.33 -10.07
C LYS A 212 -1.17 7.94 -9.10
N LEU A 213 0.08 8.01 -9.56
CA LEU A 213 1.27 7.82 -8.72
C LEU A 213 1.92 9.18 -8.47
N GLY A 214 2.08 9.56 -7.20
CA GLY A 214 2.74 10.80 -6.81
C GLY A 214 2.25 11.38 -5.49
N PHE A 215 2.88 12.49 -5.09
CA PHE A 215 2.50 13.22 -3.88
C PHE A 215 1.12 13.86 -4.03
N ALA A 216 0.28 13.71 -3.00
CA ALA A 216 -1.04 14.31 -2.92
C ALA A 216 -1.00 15.83 -3.19
N GLU A 217 -0.02 16.53 -2.62
CA GLU A 217 0.20 17.97 -2.82
C GLU A 217 0.43 18.36 -4.28
N ASN A 218 1.05 17.48 -5.06
CA ASN A 218 1.35 17.73 -6.47
C ASN A 218 0.16 17.34 -7.37
N LEU A 219 -0.61 16.34 -6.96
CA LEU A 219 -1.72 15.82 -7.75
C LEU A 219 -3.03 16.59 -7.53
N ALA A 220 -3.20 17.24 -6.38
CA ALA A 220 -4.46 17.89 -5.95
C ALA A 220 -5.11 18.78 -7.03
N ALA A 221 -4.33 19.68 -7.64
CA ALA A 221 -4.84 20.60 -8.68
C ALA A 221 -5.35 19.88 -9.95
N THR A 222 -4.97 18.62 -10.17
CA THR A 222 -5.35 17.81 -11.33
C THR A 222 -6.54 16.90 -11.08
N ILE A 223 -7.09 16.90 -9.85
CA ILE A 223 -8.17 16.01 -9.43
C ILE A 223 -9.43 16.83 -9.19
N LYS A 224 -10.52 16.39 -9.81
CA LYS A 224 -11.89 16.89 -9.59
C LYS A 224 -12.72 15.75 -9.02
N ALA A 225 -13.38 16.01 -7.90
CA ALA A 225 -14.19 15.02 -7.18
C ALA A 225 -15.29 15.69 -6.37
N ASP A 226 -16.34 14.94 -6.07
CA ASP A 226 -17.46 15.38 -5.22
C ASP A 226 -17.05 15.36 -3.74
N LEU A 227 -16.14 14.45 -3.36
CA LEU A 227 -15.51 14.39 -2.04
C LEU A 227 -14.03 13.99 -2.14
N CYS A 228 -13.18 14.61 -1.33
CA CYS A 228 -11.78 14.23 -1.16
C CYS A 228 -11.57 13.55 0.20
N TYR A 229 -11.22 12.26 0.18
CA TYR A 229 -10.82 11.49 1.34
C TYR A 229 -9.30 11.56 1.55
N ILE A 230 -8.86 11.86 2.77
CA ILE A 230 -7.45 12.00 3.14
C ILE A 230 -7.15 11.11 4.35
N ASP A 231 -6.31 10.09 4.16
CA ASP A 231 -5.75 9.25 5.22
C ASP A 231 -4.22 9.42 5.27
N PRO A 232 -3.74 10.50 5.89
CA PRO A 232 -2.34 10.88 5.82
C PRO A 232 -1.47 10.00 6.71
N PRO A 233 -0.18 9.89 6.40
CA PRO A 233 0.76 9.31 7.35
C PRO A 233 0.88 10.24 8.56
N TYR A 234 0.21 9.89 9.65
CA TYR A 234 0.06 10.76 10.83
C TYR A 234 1.20 10.63 11.84
N MET A 235 2.13 9.69 11.66
CA MET A 235 3.30 9.49 12.53
C MET A 235 4.58 10.05 11.90
N LYS A 236 5.62 10.27 12.74
CA LYS A 236 6.97 10.65 12.28
C LYS A 236 7.64 9.61 11.38
N ARG A 237 7.20 8.35 11.45
CA ARG A 237 7.84 7.25 10.71
C ARG A 237 7.42 7.32 9.25
N GLN A 238 8.41 7.33 8.37
CA GLN A 238 8.21 7.38 6.93
C GLN A 238 7.76 6.03 6.40
N TYR A 239 6.66 5.99 5.65
CA TYR A 239 6.17 4.77 4.99
C TYR A 239 7.21 4.20 4.02
N ALA A 240 7.90 5.07 3.28
CA ALA A 240 8.94 4.66 2.34
C ALA A 240 10.10 3.89 3.01
N ALA A 241 10.44 4.23 4.27
CA ALA A 241 11.40 3.45 5.06
C ALA A 241 10.77 2.18 5.67
N ASN A 242 9.55 2.25 6.19
CA ASN A 242 8.88 1.12 6.84
C ASN A 242 8.41 0.02 5.86
N TYR A 243 8.25 0.33 4.58
CA TYR A 243 7.78 -0.58 3.54
C TYR A 243 8.78 -0.72 2.39
N HIS A 244 10.05 -0.43 2.67
CA HIS A 244 11.12 -0.40 1.67
C HIS A 244 11.25 -1.73 0.90
N ILE A 245 10.98 -2.88 1.53
CA ILE A 245 11.03 -4.18 0.86
C ILE A 245 9.91 -4.32 -0.19
N LEU A 246 8.68 -3.96 0.17
CA LEU A 246 7.55 -4.00 -0.76
C LEU A 246 7.79 -3.03 -1.92
N GLU A 247 8.33 -1.86 -1.62
CA GLU A 247 8.69 -0.88 -2.62
C GLU A 247 9.77 -1.38 -3.58
N THR A 248 10.81 -2.08 -3.10
CA THR A 248 11.83 -2.70 -3.98
C THR A 248 11.24 -3.80 -4.88
N ILE A 249 10.25 -4.54 -4.40
CA ILE A 249 9.54 -5.51 -5.25
C ILE A 249 8.73 -4.77 -6.32
N ALA A 250 7.98 -3.75 -5.91
CA ALA A 250 7.12 -2.97 -6.81
C ALA A 250 7.92 -2.23 -7.88
N ARG A 251 9.05 -1.61 -7.52
CA ARG A 251 9.91 -0.92 -8.50
C ARG A 251 10.65 -1.88 -9.43
N GLY A 252 10.86 -3.13 -9.01
CA GLY A 252 11.57 -4.12 -9.83
C GLY A 252 13.07 -3.84 -10.00
N ASP A 253 13.64 -2.93 -9.20
CA ASP A 253 15.03 -2.48 -9.29
C ASP A 253 15.93 -3.10 -8.21
N PHE A 254 17.25 -2.90 -8.31
CA PHE A 254 18.25 -3.50 -7.43
C PHE A 254 19.00 -2.41 -6.65
N PRO A 255 18.35 -1.71 -5.71
CA PRO A 255 18.92 -0.56 -5.04
C PRO A 255 20.05 -0.96 -4.08
N ASP A 256 20.95 -0.03 -3.76
CA ASP A 256 21.90 -0.24 -2.67
C ASP A 256 21.16 -0.34 -1.32
N ALA A 257 21.49 -1.38 -0.55
CA ALA A 257 20.93 -1.62 0.76
C ALA A 257 21.81 -1.00 1.84
N VAL A 258 21.31 0.01 2.55
CA VAL A 258 22.06 0.82 3.52
C VAL A 258 21.64 0.52 4.96
N GLY A 259 22.61 0.52 5.85
CA GLY A 259 22.41 0.34 7.29
C GLY A 259 22.02 -1.09 7.69
N LYS A 260 21.69 -1.26 8.98
CA LYS A 260 21.38 -2.58 9.55
C LYS A 260 20.11 -3.21 8.97
N SER A 261 19.10 -2.38 8.69
CA SER A 261 17.84 -2.83 8.07
C SER A 261 17.95 -3.09 6.57
N GLY A 262 19.00 -2.60 5.89
CA GLY A 262 19.12 -2.70 4.43
C GLY A 262 18.12 -1.84 3.68
N LEU A 263 17.95 -0.59 4.11
CA LEU A 263 17.04 0.36 3.44
C LEU A 263 17.55 0.70 2.05
N ARG A 264 16.66 0.78 1.06
CA ARG A 264 16.95 1.46 -0.22
C ARG A 264 17.02 2.98 -0.01
N ASP A 265 17.56 3.74 -0.96
CA ASP A 265 17.26 5.17 -0.98
C ASP A 265 15.76 5.37 -1.23
N TRP A 266 15.15 6.19 -0.36
CA TRP A 266 13.71 6.43 -0.28
C TRP A 266 13.37 7.92 -0.23
N TRP A 267 14.36 8.81 -0.37
CA TRP A 267 14.15 10.25 -0.27
C TRP A 267 13.21 10.81 -1.34
N ASP A 268 13.15 10.17 -2.50
CA ASP A 268 12.22 10.48 -3.58
C ASP A 268 10.74 10.27 -3.19
N GLN A 269 10.48 9.50 -2.13
CA GLN A 269 9.15 9.23 -1.56
C GLN A 269 8.99 9.75 -0.11
N HIS A 270 9.85 10.69 0.31
CA HIS A 270 9.76 11.29 1.65
C HIS A 270 8.49 12.15 1.80
N SER A 271 7.57 11.75 2.68
CA SER A 271 6.33 12.49 2.94
C SER A 271 6.55 13.69 3.87
N LYS A 272 6.07 14.87 3.45
CA LYS A 272 6.07 16.10 4.26
C LYS A 272 5.05 16.05 5.39
N LEU A 273 3.99 15.26 5.26
CA LEU A 273 2.96 15.05 6.30
C LEU A 273 3.52 14.36 7.55
N CYS A 274 4.60 13.58 7.41
CA CYS A 274 5.35 13.02 8.53
C CYS A 274 6.26 14.03 9.27
N THR A 275 6.22 15.32 8.91
CA THR A 275 7.09 16.35 9.52
C THR A 275 6.26 17.44 10.20
N LYS A 276 6.54 17.73 11.48
CA LYS A 276 5.79 18.73 12.27
C LYS A 276 5.82 20.13 11.67
N THR A 277 6.91 20.50 11.00
CA THR A 277 7.09 21.86 10.47
C THR A 277 6.39 22.08 9.12
N LYS A 278 6.12 21.01 8.35
CA LYS A 278 5.55 21.13 6.99
C LYS A 278 4.21 20.40 6.80
N GLY A 279 3.80 19.54 7.74
CA GLY A 279 2.59 18.72 7.56
C GLY A 279 1.30 19.56 7.47
N LEU A 280 1.10 20.55 8.35
CA LEU A 280 -0.04 21.47 8.24
C LEU A 280 -0.05 22.25 6.92
N GLN A 281 1.10 22.74 6.46
CA GLN A 281 1.22 23.40 5.15
C GLN A 281 0.87 22.46 3.99
N SER A 282 1.15 21.16 4.14
CA SER A 282 0.82 20.16 3.13
C SER A 282 -0.68 19.92 3.06
N PHE A 283 -1.37 19.87 4.21
CA PHE A 283 -2.83 19.86 4.26
C PHE A 283 -3.43 21.13 3.62
N GLU A 284 -2.94 22.31 4.00
CA GLU A 284 -3.40 23.58 3.44
C GLU A 284 -3.28 23.60 1.92
N LYS A 285 -2.14 23.15 1.38
CA LYS A 285 -1.91 23.07 -0.06
C LYS A 285 -2.89 22.10 -0.74
N ILE A 286 -3.06 20.90 -0.20
CA ILE A 286 -3.98 19.90 -0.75
C ILE A 286 -5.39 20.44 -0.77
N ILE A 287 -5.89 20.92 0.37
CA ILE A 287 -7.27 21.39 0.48
C ILE A 287 -7.47 22.60 -0.43
N SER A 288 -6.56 23.57 -0.45
CA SER A 288 -6.61 24.75 -1.32
C SER A 288 -6.72 24.38 -2.80
N ASP A 289 -5.79 23.56 -3.30
CA ASP A 289 -5.63 23.31 -4.73
C ASP A 289 -6.66 22.33 -5.31
N MET A 290 -7.26 21.48 -4.46
CA MET A 290 -8.21 20.46 -4.90
C MET A 290 -9.48 21.08 -5.46
N GLN A 291 -9.94 20.57 -6.62
CA GLN A 291 -11.23 20.94 -7.21
C GLN A 291 -12.37 20.15 -6.55
N CYS A 292 -12.59 20.42 -5.26
CA CYS A 292 -13.57 19.77 -4.42
C CYS A 292 -14.08 20.74 -3.34
N SER A 293 -15.32 20.60 -2.89
CA SER A 293 -15.90 21.40 -1.80
C SER A 293 -16.05 20.64 -0.48
N LYS A 294 -15.89 19.31 -0.51
CA LYS A 294 -16.12 18.42 0.63
C LYS A 294 -14.89 17.55 0.90
N PHE A 295 -14.36 17.65 2.10
CA PHE A 295 -13.18 16.89 2.52
C PHE A 295 -13.52 16.02 3.71
N LEU A 296 -13.01 14.80 3.73
CA LEU A 296 -13.09 13.89 4.86
C LEU A 296 -11.68 13.43 5.21
N ILE A 297 -11.24 13.71 6.42
CA ILE A 297 -9.90 13.38 6.89
C ILE A 297 -10.02 12.33 8.00
N SER A 298 -9.30 11.21 7.87
CA SER A 298 -9.09 10.26 8.97
C SER A 298 -7.80 10.59 9.69
N TYR A 299 -7.83 10.71 11.02
CA TYR A 299 -6.64 11.04 11.80
C TYR A 299 -6.68 10.42 13.19
N SER A 300 -5.53 10.05 13.74
CA SER A 300 -5.44 9.40 15.06
C SER A 300 -5.01 10.39 16.15
N GLU A 301 -5.47 10.21 17.39
CA GLU A 301 -4.97 10.98 18.55
C GLU A 301 -3.46 10.85 18.76
N ASP A 302 -2.87 9.73 18.33
CA ASP A 302 -1.43 9.47 18.40
C ASP A 302 -0.65 10.16 17.27
N GLY A 303 -1.33 10.97 16.45
CA GLY A 303 -0.75 11.68 15.33
C GLY A 303 0.15 12.85 15.72
N LEU A 304 0.82 13.42 14.73
CA LEU A 304 1.80 14.50 14.89
C LEU A 304 1.24 15.85 15.36
N PHE A 305 -0.04 16.09 15.05
CA PHE A 305 -0.76 17.34 15.25
C PHE A 305 -1.92 17.05 16.19
N THR A 306 -2.19 17.95 17.12
CA THR A 306 -3.35 17.81 18.01
C THR A 306 -4.64 18.09 17.23
N LEU A 307 -5.78 17.65 17.77
CA LEU A 307 -7.07 17.91 17.17
C LEU A 307 -7.33 19.41 17.01
N GLU A 308 -6.93 20.22 18.00
CA GLU A 308 -7.08 21.68 17.97
C GLU A 308 -6.28 22.30 16.82
N GLN A 309 -5.05 21.85 16.60
CA GLN A 309 -4.21 22.34 15.48
C GLN A 309 -4.82 21.98 14.12
N LEU A 310 -5.42 20.78 14.00
CA LEU A 310 -6.11 20.35 12.79
C LEU A 310 -7.38 21.17 12.55
N GLN A 311 -8.19 21.38 13.59
CA GLN A 311 -9.40 22.20 13.50
C GLN A 311 -9.06 23.64 13.10
N GLU A 312 -8.04 24.26 13.71
CA GLU A 312 -7.56 25.60 13.35
C GLU A 312 -7.09 25.64 11.89
N CYS A 313 -6.33 24.64 11.45
CA CYS A 313 -5.86 24.53 10.08
C CYS A 313 -7.02 24.42 9.08
N PHE A 314 -8.01 23.56 9.35
CA PHE A 314 -9.11 23.26 8.44
C PHE A 314 -10.21 24.32 8.44
N SER A 315 -10.41 25.04 9.54
CA SER A 315 -11.41 26.12 9.65
C SER A 315 -11.11 27.31 8.73
N LYS A 316 -9.88 27.41 8.21
CA LYS A 316 -9.51 28.38 7.18
C LYS A 316 -10.21 28.14 5.84
N PHE A 317 -10.72 26.93 5.61
CA PHE A 317 -11.27 26.51 4.33
C PHE A 317 -12.77 26.24 4.35
N GLY A 318 -13.42 26.19 5.51
CA GLY A 318 -14.85 25.90 5.60
C GLY A 318 -15.29 25.49 6.99
N ASN A 319 -16.54 25.04 7.08
CA ASN A 319 -17.11 24.52 8.32
C ASN A 319 -16.48 23.16 8.67
N VAL A 320 -16.02 23.02 9.92
CA VAL A 320 -15.34 21.81 10.40
C VAL A 320 -16.24 21.08 11.40
N LEU A 321 -16.49 19.79 11.14
CA LEU A 321 -17.14 18.90 12.10
C LEU A 321 -16.21 17.73 12.41
N VAL A 322 -16.19 17.31 13.67
CA VAL A 322 -15.35 16.22 14.16
C VAL A 322 -16.25 15.13 14.72
N GLN A 323 -16.06 13.91 14.23
CA GLN A 323 -16.60 12.70 14.81
C GLN A 323 -15.46 11.91 15.46
N GLU A 324 -15.61 11.61 16.75
CA GLU A 324 -14.68 10.77 17.50
C GLU A 324 -15.14 9.31 17.48
N ILE A 325 -14.19 8.39 17.29
CA ILE A 325 -14.43 6.95 17.25
C ILE A 325 -13.48 6.29 18.26
N ASP A 326 -14.05 5.55 19.21
CA ASP A 326 -13.27 4.71 20.13
C ASP A 326 -12.58 3.58 19.36
N TYR A 327 -11.25 3.49 19.50
CA TYR A 327 -10.44 2.51 18.78
C TYR A 327 -9.47 1.78 19.72
N ASN A 328 -9.13 0.54 19.38
CA ASN A 328 -8.15 -0.23 20.14
C ASN A 328 -6.73 0.10 19.65
N ARG A 329 -5.87 0.53 20.57
CA ARG A 329 -4.47 0.86 20.30
C ARG A 329 -3.66 -0.40 19.97
N PHE A 330 -2.81 -0.32 18.94
CA PHE A 330 -1.78 -1.33 18.71
C PHE A 330 -0.69 -1.21 19.79
N ARG A 331 -0.42 -2.29 20.52
CA ARG A 331 0.57 -2.32 21.60
C ARG A 331 1.63 -3.38 21.32
N SER A 332 2.90 -3.02 21.46
CA SER A 332 3.95 -4.02 21.66
C SER A 332 3.78 -4.70 23.02
N ASN A 333 4.38 -5.87 23.19
CA ASN A 333 4.53 -6.47 24.52
C ASN A 333 5.13 -5.43 25.48
N ASP A 334 4.59 -5.33 26.69
CA ASP A 334 4.96 -4.40 27.77
C ASP A 334 4.73 -2.89 27.54
N SER A 335 3.94 -2.49 26.54
CA SER A 335 3.60 -1.07 26.35
C SER A 335 2.78 -0.51 27.53
N LYS A 336 3.19 0.63 28.09
CA LYS A 336 2.45 1.36 29.16
C LYS A 336 1.32 2.25 28.63
N LEU A 337 1.13 2.33 27.32
CA LEU A 337 0.10 3.17 26.71
C LEU A 337 -1.32 2.62 26.99
N PRO A 338 -2.34 3.49 27.08
CA PRO A 338 -3.72 3.08 27.27
C PRO A 338 -4.19 2.16 26.14
N GLN A 339 -5.10 1.24 26.48
CA GLN A 339 -5.60 0.24 25.53
C GLN A 339 -6.49 0.83 24.43
N LYS A 340 -7.14 1.96 24.74
CA LYS A 340 -7.98 2.70 23.80
C LYS A 340 -7.25 3.95 23.31
N LEU A 341 -7.62 4.38 22.12
CA LEU A 341 -7.28 5.65 21.53
C LEU A 341 -8.50 6.18 20.77
N LYS A 342 -8.56 7.49 20.53
CA LYS A 342 -9.55 8.10 19.64
C LYS A 342 -9.02 8.20 18.21
N GLU A 343 -9.83 7.75 17.27
CA GLU A 343 -9.70 8.09 15.87
C GLU A 343 -10.70 9.22 15.55
N TYR A 344 -10.29 10.17 14.73
CA TYR A 344 -11.06 11.32 14.32
C TYR A 344 -11.44 11.17 12.84
N LEU A 345 -12.72 11.35 12.54
CA LEU A 345 -13.19 11.69 11.21
C LEU A 345 -13.55 13.17 11.19
N ILE A 346 -12.75 13.94 10.47
CA ILE A 346 -12.88 15.39 10.38
C ILE A 346 -13.43 15.73 9.01
N SER A 347 -14.64 16.30 8.96
CA SER A 347 -15.24 16.78 7.71
C SER A 347 -15.07 18.29 7.57
N VAL A 348 -14.74 18.73 6.36
CA VAL A 348 -14.61 20.15 5.99
C VAL A 348 -15.50 20.42 4.79
N GLU A 349 -16.41 21.39 4.92
CA GLU A 349 -17.31 21.81 3.84
C GLU A 349 -17.15 23.31 3.57
N ARG A 350 -16.80 23.65 2.32
CA ARG A 350 -16.55 25.02 1.85
C ARG A 350 -17.81 25.88 1.75
#